data_AF-A0A3C0EAW4-F1
#
_entry.id   AF-A0A3C0EAW4-F1
#
_cell.length_a   1.000
_cell.length_b   1.000
_cell.length_c   1.000
_cell.angle_alpha   90.00
_cell.angle_beta   90.00
_cell.angle_gamma   90.00
#
_symmetry.space_group_name_H-M   'P 1'
#
loop_
_entity.id
_entity.type
_entity.pdbx_description
1 polymer ?
#
loop_
_entity_poly.entity_id
_entity_poly.type
_entity_poly.pdbx_seq_one_letter_code
_entity_poly.pdbx_strand_id
1 'polypeptide(L)'
;MGWTTVLYWLLRRRLRSSWPLLVITSFGIVTAVTLMSVGAGYSRVLAEGGLRHTLASTSPRVLNVHLITQNRPIGAPDYAQLRSAVEGFSESRLGYMTRTIERYGFIQGSVRMLTT
;
A
#
# COMPACT_ATOMS: atom_id res chain seq x y z
N MET A 1 -22.87 27.89 -38.07
CA MET A 1 -21.50 28.11 -37.53
C MET A 1 -21.36 29.29 -36.55
N GLY A 2 -22.44 29.97 -36.11
CA GLY A 2 -22.32 31.12 -35.17
C GLY A 2 -22.56 30.82 -33.68
N TRP A 3 -23.19 29.69 -33.35
CA TRP A 3 -23.62 29.39 -31.98
C TRP A 3 -22.47 29.11 -31.02
N THR A 4 -21.42 28.41 -31.47
CA THR A 4 -20.23 28.12 -30.67
C THR A 4 -19.45 29.38 -30.30
N THR A 5 -19.38 30.34 -31.23
CA THR A 5 -18.71 31.64 -31.02
C THR A 5 -19.46 32.51 -30.00
N VAL A 6 -20.80 32.53 -30.08
CA VAL A 6 -21.66 33.24 -29.11
C VAL A 6 -21.56 32.59 -27.73
N LEU A 7 -21.56 31.25 -27.68
CA LEU A 7 -21.40 30.50 -26.44
C LEU A 7 -20.04 30.79 -25.79
N TYR A 8 -18.96 30.77 -26.57
CA TYR A 8 -17.60 31.07 -26.09
C TYR A 8 -17.48 32.52 -25.59
N TRP A 9 -18.14 33.46 -26.26
CA TRP A 9 -18.14 34.88 -25.88
C TRP A 9 -18.89 35.13 -24.56
N LEU A 10 -20.07 34.54 -24.40
CA LEU A 10 -20.85 34.57 -23.16
C LEU A 10 -20.09 33.90 -22.01
N LEU A 11 -19.50 32.72 -22.28
CA LEU A 11 -18.74 31.96 -21.30
C LEU A 11 -17.51 32.73 -20.82
N ARG A 12 -16.77 33.37 -21.74
CA ARG A 12 -15.60 34.21 -21.41
C ARG A 12 -15.98 35.42 -20.56
N ARG A 13 -17.11 36.07 -20.86
CA ARG A 13 -17.61 37.21 -20.07
C ARG A 13 -18.04 36.79 -18.67
N ARG A 14 -18.68 35.62 -18.54
CA ARG A 14 -19.11 35.05 -17.26
C ARG A 14 -17.92 34.56 -16.42
N LEU A 15 -16.95 33.88 -17.04
CA LEU A 15 -15.71 33.45 -16.39
C LEU A 15 -14.93 34.64 -15.84
N ARG A 16 -14.90 35.78 -16.54
CA ARG A 16 -14.20 36.98 -16.07
C ARG A 16 -14.87 37.59 -14.82
N SER A 17 -16.18 37.45 -14.67
CA SER A 17 -16.92 37.89 -13.49
C SER A 17 -16.73 36.92 -12.31
N SER A 18 -16.74 35.61 -12.58
CA SER A 18 -16.57 34.55 -11.57
C SER A 18 -15.11 34.12 -11.35
N TRP A 19 -14.16 34.84 -11.95
CA TRP A 19 -12.72 34.54 -11.89
C TRP A 19 -12.17 34.39 -10.47
N PRO A 20 -12.49 35.28 -9.50
CA PRO A 20 -11.98 35.11 -8.13
C PRO A 20 -12.47 33.83 -7.46
N LEU A 21 -13.72 33.44 -7.74
CA LEU A 21 -14.35 32.23 -7.17
C LEU A 21 -13.72 30.95 -7.74
N LEU A 22 -13.37 30.96 -9.03
CA LEU A 22 -12.62 29.88 -9.67
C LEU A 22 -11.19 29.75 -9.15
N VAL A 23 -10.52 30.88 -8.91
CA VAL A 23 -9.16 30.87 -8.35
C VAL A 23 -9.17 30.26 -6.94
N ILE A 24 -10.07 30.71 -6.07
CA ILE A 24 -10.17 30.21 -4.68
C ILE A 24 -10.49 28.71 -4.66
N THR A 25 -11.43 28.24 -5.48
CA THR A 25 -11.80 26.82 -5.54
C THR A 25 -10.67 25.96 -6.11
N SER A 26 -10.00 26.42 -7.18
CA SER A 26 -8.83 25.70 -7.73
C SER A 26 -7.69 25.59 -6.72
N PHE A 27 -7.42 26.67 -5.99
CA PHE A 27 -6.38 26.70 -4.95
C PHE A 27 -6.72 25.73 -3.82
N GLY A 28 -7.99 25.66 -3.38
CA GLY A 28 -8.45 24.70 -2.39
C GLY A 28 -8.24 23.25 -2.84
N ILE A 29 -8.59 22.93 -4.09
CA ILE A 29 -8.40 21.58 -4.66
C ILE A 29 -6.91 21.20 -4.69
N VAL A 30 -6.06 22.09 -5.21
CA VAL A 30 -4.60 21.84 -5.28
C VAL A 30 -4.01 21.66 -3.88
N THR A 31 -4.42 22.49 -2.93
CA THR A 31 -3.95 22.40 -1.54
C THR A 31 -4.36 21.08 -0.88
N ALA A 32 -5.62 20.67 -1.03
CA ALA A 32 -6.12 19.41 -0.49
C ALA A 32 -5.39 18.18 -1.06
N VAL A 33 -5.21 18.14 -2.39
CA VAL A 33 -4.49 17.05 -3.07
C VAL A 33 -3.03 17.00 -2.64
N THR A 34 -2.39 18.18 -2.51
CA THR A 34 -1.00 18.27 -2.04
C THR A 34 -0.88 17.73 -0.61
N LEU A 35 -1.78 18.12 0.29
CA LEU A 35 -1.76 17.65 1.67
C LEU A 35 -1.97 16.14 1.78
N MET A 36 -2.88 15.59 0.96
CA MET A 36 -3.11 14.14 0.89
C MET A 36 -1.88 13.39 0.36
N SER A 37 -1.22 13.91 -0.68
CA SER A 37 -0.02 13.31 -1.25
C SER A 37 1.17 13.35 -0.29
N VAL A 38 1.37 14.49 0.37
CA VAL A 38 2.40 14.70 1.39
C VAL A 38 2.15 13.79 2.59
N GLY A 39 0.91 13.67 3.08
CA GLY A 39 0.58 12.78 4.20
C GLY A 39 0.90 11.30 3.93
N ALA A 40 0.64 10.82 2.72
CA ALA A 40 0.99 9.45 2.30
C ALA A 40 2.51 9.25 2.22
N GLY A 41 3.25 10.24 1.71
CA GLY A 41 4.71 10.21 1.63
C GLY A 41 5.40 10.27 2.99
N TYR A 42 5.02 11.24 3.84
CA TYR A 42 5.62 11.43 5.17
C TYR A 42 5.36 10.24 6.10
N SER A 43 4.17 9.66 6.06
CA SER A 43 3.85 8.46 6.86
C SER A 43 4.79 7.30 6.54
N ARG A 44 5.14 7.12 5.26
CA ARG A 44 6.04 6.05 4.83
C ARG A 44 7.47 6.27 5.29
N VAL A 45 7.97 7.50 5.16
CA VAL A 45 9.33 7.85 5.60
C VAL A 45 9.46 7.79 7.13
N LEU A 46 8.45 8.22 7.88
CA LEU A 46 8.43 8.10 9.34
C LEU A 46 8.34 6.65 9.81
N ALA A 47 7.51 5.82 9.17
CA ALA A 47 7.42 4.40 9.48
C ALA A 47 8.75 3.67 9.19
N GLU A 48 9.39 3.99 8.06
CA GLU A 48 10.68 3.41 7.70
C GLU A 48 11.82 3.91 8.60
N GLY A 49 11.83 5.20 8.95
CA GLY A 49 12.79 5.79 9.88
C GLY A 49 12.66 5.22 11.30
N GLY A 50 11.44 5.06 11.81
CA GLY A 50 11.15 4.45 13.10
C GLY A 50 11.54 2.97 13.14
N LEU A 51 11.25 2.22 12.08
CA LEU A 51 11.66 0.82 11.94
C LEU A 51 13.20 0.68 11.93
N ARG A 52 13.89 1.48 11.13
CA ARG A 52 15.37 1.48 11.07
C ARG A 52 16.00 1.88 12.40
N HIS A 53 15.46 2.88 13.08
CA HIS A 53 15.95 3.30 14.39
C HIS A 53 15.75 2.21 15.45
N THR A 54 14.60 1.54 15.45
CA THR A 54 14.30 0.44 16.38
C THR A 54 15.21 -0.76 16.14
N LEU A 55 15.46 -1.12 14.87
CA LEU A 55 16.39 -2.19 14.48
C LEU A 55 17.85 -1.88 14.85
N ALA A 56 18.26 -0.61 14.79
CA ALA A 56 19.63 -0.18 15.12
C ALA A 56 19.86 -0.06 16.64
N SER A 57 18.87 0.38 17.41
CA SER A 57 18.97 0.55 18.86
C SER A 57 18.72 -0.74 19.63
N THR A 58 17.94 -1.67 19.07
CA THR A 58 17.65 -2.97 19.67
C THR A 58 18.54 -4.03 19.02
N SER A 59 19.76 -4.20 19.53
CA SER A 59 20.64 -5.30 19.12
C SER A 59 19.91 -6.64 19.36
N PRO A 60 19.51 -7.38 18.32
CA PRO A 60 18.51 -8.41 18.49
C PRO A 60 19.15 -9.69 19.02
N ARG A 61 18.97 -9.95 20.31
CA ARG A 61 19.09 -11.32 20.82
C ARG A 61 17.88 -12.17 20.39
N VAL A 62 16.74 -11.55 20.08
CA VAL A 62 15.51 -12.18 19.54
C VAL A 62 14.74 -11.17 18.66
N LEU A 63 14.81 -11.32 17.33
CA LEU A 63 13.92 -10.64 16.37
C LEU A 63 12.95 -11.68 15.80
N ASN A 64 11.68 -11.61 16.18
CA ASN A 64 10.65 -12.53 15.69
C ASN A 64 10.00 -11.95 14.44
N VAL A 65 10.33 -12.52 13.27
CA VAL A 65 9.68 -12.19 12.00
C VAL A 65 8.58 -13.21 11.74
N HIS A 66 7.35 -12.73 11.55
CA HIS A 66 6.18 -13.59 11.30
C HIS A 66 5.71 -13.42 9.85
N LEU A 67 5.68 -14.51 9.10
CA LEU A 67 5.32 -14.52 7.69
C LEU A 67 4.02 -15.32 7.51
N ILE A 68 2.94 -14.63 7.14
CA ILE A 68 1.61 -15.22 7.03
C ILE A 68 1.33 -15.51 5.56
N THR A 69 1.18 -16.79 5.20
CA THR A 69 0.71 -17.20 3.86
C THR A 69 -0.80 -17.38 3.88
N GLN A 70 -1.51 -16.57 3.10
CA GLN A 70 -2.94 -16.74 2.87
C GLN A 70 -3.16 -17.80 1.77
N ASN A 71 -4.29 -18.52 1.80
CA ASN A 71 -4.63 -19.60 0.87
C ASN A 71 -3.72 -20.83 0.96
N ARG A 72 -3.80 -21.53 2.09
CA ARG A 72 -3.09 -22.80 2.33
C ARG A 72 -3.53 -23.85 1.28
N PRO A 73 -2.60 -24.43 0.50
CA PRO A 73 -2.94 -25.50 -0.44
C PRO A 73 -3.50 -26.73 0.29
N ILE A 74 -4.47 -27.41 -0.32
CA ILE A 74 -5.13 -28.57 0.28
C ILE A 74 -4.30 -29.86 0.02
N GLY A 75 -3.61 -29.94 -1.13
CA GLY A 75 -2.81 -31.10 -1.51
C GLY A 75 -1.37 -31.06 -1.00
N ALA A 76 -0.86 -32.22 -0.54
CA ALA A 76 0.55 -32.43 -0.21
C ALA A 76 1.56 -32.01 -1.31
N PRO A 77 1.33 -32.28 -2.62
CA PRO A 77 2.30 -31.88 -3.66
C PRO A 77 2.44 -30.36 -3.81
N ASP A 78 1.34 -29.62 -3.63
CA ASP A 78 1.33 -28.15 -3.77
C ASP A 78 2.07 -27.44 -2.63
N TYR A 79 2.33 -28.13 -1.51
CA TYR A 79 3.15 -27.59 -0.43
C TYR A 79 4.62 -27.44 -0.81
N ALA A 80 5.15 -28.32 -1.65
CA ALA A 80 6.56 -28.25 -2.02
C ALA A 80 6.86 -26.93 -2.75
N GLN A 81 5.96 -26.54 -3.64
CA GLN A 81 6.07 -25.28 -4.37
C GLN A 81 5.90 -24.06 -3.45
N LEU A 82 4.87 -24.04 -2.61
CA LEU A 82 4.68 -22.95 -1.64
C LEU A 82 5.88 -22.81 -0.71
N ARG A 83 6.41 -23.94 -0.20
CA ARG A 83 7.58 -23.96 0.68
C ARG A 83 8.80 -23.37 -0.01
N SER A 84 9.10 -23.81 -1.24
CA SER A 84 10.25 -23.28 -2.00
C SER A 84 10.14 -21.77 -2.26
N ALA A 85 8.92 -21.27 -2.54
CA ALA A 85 8.68 -19.85 -2.75
C ALA A 85 8.86 -19.03 -1.47
N VAL A 86 8.37 -19.54 -0.33
CA VAL A 86 8.49 -18.87 0.98
C VAL A 86 9.93 -18.90 1.49
N GLU A 87 10.60 -20.05 1.40
CA GLU A 87 12.01 -20.18 1.78
C GLU A 87 12.91 -19.29 0.90
N GLY A 88 12.71 -19.29 -0.44
CA GLY A 88 13.44 -18.42 -1.35
C GLY A 88 13.22 -16.92 -1.09
N PHE A 89 11.99 -16.51 -0.76
CA PHE A 89 11.70 -15.11 -0.39
C PHE A 89 12.30 -14.74 0.97
N SER A 90 12.19 -15.63 1.96
CA SER A 90 12.74 -15.43 3.30
C SER A 90 14.26 -15.30 3.24
N GLU A 91 14.94 -16.19 2.52
CA GLU A 91 16.40 -16.19 2.46
C GLU A 91 16.94 -14.99 1.68
N SER A 92 16.33 -14.64 0.54
CA SER A 92 16.77 -13.50 -0.28
C SER A 92 16.57 -12.14 0.39
N ARG A 93 15.56 -11.97 1.24
CA ARG A 93 15.21 -10.66 1.83
C ARG A 93 15.43 -10.54 3.32
N LEU A 94 15.44 -11.65 4.04
CA LEU A 94 15.51 -11.70 5.50
C LEU A 94 16.64 -12.60 6.00
N GLY A 95 17.35 -13.33 5.13
CA GLY A 95 18.40 -14.28 5.52
C GLY A 95 19.53 -13.68 6.36
N TYR A 96 19.80 -12.38 6.24
CA TYR A 96 20.78 -11.67 7.06
C TYR A 96 20.25 -11.32 8.47
N MET A 97 18.96 -11.47 8.73
CA MET A 97 18.27 -11.18 10.01
C MET A 97 17.70 -12.44 10.69
N THR A 98 17.50 -13.54 9.96
CA THR A 98 16.88 -14.76 10.47
C THR A 98 17.91 -15.78 10.94
N ARG A 99 17.79 -16.22 12.20
CA ARG A 99 18.63 -17.28 12.79
C ARG A 99 17.97 -18.66 12.76
N THR A 100 16.65 -18.70 12.91
CA THR A 100 15.83 -19.91 12.89
C THR A 100 14.49 -19.59 12.23
N ILE A 101 13.98 -20.52 11.40
CA ILE A 101 12.64 -20.42 10.80
C ILE A 101 11.78 -21.49 11.45
N GLU A 102 10.78 -21.08 12.23
CA GLU A 102 9.78 -21.97 12.81
C GLU A 102 8.47 -21.84 12.04
N ARG A 103 7.86 -22.98 11.71
CA ARG A 103 6.58 -23.02 11.01
C ARG A 103 5.45 -23.20 12.01
N TYR A 104 4.51 -22.28 11.99
CA TYR A 104 3.28 -22.38 12.77
C TYR A 104 2.07 -22.35 11.84
N GLY A 105 1.09 -23.23 12.08
CA GLY A 105 -0.07 -23.38 11.22
C GLY A 105 -1.33 -23.65 12.01
N PHE A 106 -2.29 -22.73 11.92
CA PHE A 106 -3.65 -22.96 12.41
C PHE A 106 -4.58 -23.27 11.25
N ILE A 107 -5.51 -24.21 11.44
CA ILE A 107 -6.63 -24.41 10.54
C ILE A 107 -7.75 -23.48 11.05
N GLN A 108 -8.00 -22.38 10.36
CA GLN A 108 -9.16 -21.54 10.64
C GLN A 108 -10.38 -22.25 10.04
N GLY A 109 -11.09 -23.02 10.87
CA GLY A 109 -12.21 -23.84 10.46
C GLY A 109 -13.44 -23.02 10.08
N SER A 110 -13.53 -22.61 8.81
CA SER A 110 -14.79 -22.10 8.24
C SER A 110 -14.86 -22.15 6.70
N VAL A 111 -14.19 -23.10 6.06
CA VAL A 111 -14.38 -23.33 4.61
C VAL A 111 -15.19 -24.62 4.43
N ARG A 112 -16.49 -24.47 4.12
CA ARG A 112 -17.32 -25.57 3.61
C ARG A 112 -16.69 -26.07 2.31
N MET A 113 -16.12 -27.27 2.33
CA MET A 113 -15.72 -27.95 1.11
C MET A 113 -16.99 -28.29 0.31
N LEU A 114 -17.17 -27.62 -0.83
CA LEU A 114 -18.15 -28.04 -1.83
C LEU A 114 -17.52 -29.22 -2.58
N THR A 115 -17.89 -30.43 -2.16
CA THR A 115 -17.67 -31.65 -2.94
C THR A 115 -18.51 -31.57 -4.21
N THR A 116 -17.86 -31.61 -5.37
CA THR A 116 -18.50 -31.90 -6.66
C THR A 116 -18.22 -33.36 -7.00
#